data_AF-A0A349HA79-F1
#
_entry.id   AF-A0A349HA79-F1
#
_cell.length_a   1.000
_cell.length_b   1.000
_cell.length_c   1.000
_cell.angle_alpha   90.00
_cell.angle_beta   90.00
_cell.angle_gamma   90.00
#
_symmetry.space_group_name_H-M   'P 1'
#
loop_
_entity.id
_entity.type
_entity.pdbx_description
1 polymer ?
#
loop_
_entity_poly.entity_id
_entity_poly.type
_entity_poly.pdbx_seq_one_letter_code
_entity_poly.pdbx_strand_id
1 'polypeptide(L)' 'MLKREITIINKLGLHARAAAKFVTLAAGFNAEIRLLRGAREVNGKSIMGVMMLA' A
#
# COMPACT_ATOMS: atom_id res chain seq x y z
N MET A 1 -7.13 0.62 16.75
CA MET A 1 -6.57 0.97 15.43
C MET A 1 -5.06 0.88 15.53
N LEU A 2 -4.41 0.08 14.67
CA LEU A 2 -2.96 -0.06 14.63
C LEU A 2 -2.40 0.80 13.50
N LYS A 3 -1.32 1.54 13.77
CA LYS A 3 -0.59 2.34 12.77
C LYS A 3 0.90 2.09 12.93
N ARG A 4 1.61 2.02 11.81
CA ARG A 4 3.07 1.91 11.79
C ARG A 4 3.63 2.64 10.58
N GLU A 5 4.73 3.36 10.79
CA GLU A 5 5.52 3.95 9.70
C GLU A 5 6.60 2.96 9.25
N ILE A 6 6.75 2.84 7.94
CA ILE A 6 7.67 1.89 7.32
C ILE A 6 8.33 2.59 6.13
N THR A 7 9.65 2.48 6.05
CA THR A 7 10.41 2.95 4.89
C THR A 7 10.36 1.93 3.77
N ILE A 8 9.94 2.36 2.57
CA ILE A 8 9.99 1.52 1.38
C ILE A 8 11.42 1.52 0.82
N ILE A 9 12.12 0.40 1.00
CA ILE A 9 13.54 0.26 0.60
C ILE A 9 13.73 -0.19 -0.85
N ASN A 10 12.65 -0.55 -1.54
CA ASN A 10 12.70 -1.00 -2.93
C ASN A 10 13.25 0.14 -3.81
N LYS A 11 14.20 -0.17 -4.70
CA LYS A 11 14.82 0.81 -5.62
C LYS A 11 13.79 1.63 -6.42
N LEU A 12 12.71 0.98 -6.86
CA LEU A 12 11.64 1.61 -7.60
C LEU A 12 10.47 2.03 -6.70
N GLY A 13 10.58 1.94 -5.38
CA GLY A 13 9.45 2.15 -4.47
C GLY A 13 8.40 1.03 -4.54
N LEU A 14 7.18 1.33 -4.09
CA LEU A 14 6.05 0.40 -4.06
C LEU A 14 5.31 0.41 -5.41
N HIS A 15 6.00 0.03 -6.48
CA HIS A 15 5.47 0.01 -7.85
C HIS A 15 5.41 -1.40 -8.44
N ALA A 16 4.59 -1.55 -9.48
CA ALA A 16 4.48 -2.76 -10.33
C ALA A 16 4.39 -4.05 -9.50
N ARG A 17 5.41 -4.92 -9.56
CA ARG A 17 5.43 -6.22 -8.86
C ARG A 17 5.30 -6.08 -7.34
N ALA A 18 5.93 -5.07 -6.74
CA ALA A 18 5.87 -4.88 -5.29
C ALA A 18 4.47 -4.44 -4.84
N ALA A 19 3.85 -3.52 -5.57
CA ALA A 19 2.46 -3.11 -5.34
C ALA A 19 1.49 -4.29 -5.48
N ALA A 20 1.64 -5.09 -6.54
CA ALA A 20 0.81 -6.27 -6.76
C ALA A 20 0.92 -7.27 -5.59
N LYS A 21 2.14 -7.59 -5.15
CA LYS A 21 2.36 -8.47 -3.98
C LYS A 21 1.70 -7.92 -2.72
N PHE A 22 1.85 -6.62 -2.45
CA PHE A 22 1.23 -5.97 -1.30
C PHE A 22 -0.30 -6.06 -1.36
N VAL A 23 -0.90 -5.68 -2.48
CA VAL A 23 -2.36 -5.64 -2.66
C VAL A 23 -2.96 -7.04 -2.55
N THR A 24 -2.33 -8.05 -3.16
CA THR A 24 -2.78 -9.45 -3.05
C THR A 24 -2.76 -9.92 -1.59
N LEU A 25 -1.69 -9.62 -0.84
CA LEU A 25 -1.61 -9.96 0.56
C LEU A 25 -2.68 -9.21 1.39
N ALA A 26 -2.80 -7.90 1.20
CA ALA A 26 -3.76 -7.06 1.91
C ALA A 26 -5.21 -7.50 1.65
N ALA A 27 -5.54 -7.94 0.44
CA ALA A 27 -6.86 -8.44 0.07
C ALA A 27 -7.27 -9.71 0.82
N GLY A 28 -6.31 -10.51 1.32
CA GLY A 28 -6.58 -11.73 2.08
C GLY A 28 -7.05 -11.50 3.52
N PHE A 29 -7.08 -10.26 4.01
CA PHE A 29 -7.52 -9.93 5.36
C PHE A 29 -8.89 -9.26 5.35
N ASN A 30 -9.70 -9.49 6.38
CA ASN A 30 -11.00 -8.81 6.54
C ASN A 30 -10.86 -7.35 6.99
N ALA A 31 -9.73 -6.97 7.59
CA ALA A 31 -9.51 -5.61 8.10
C ALA A 31 -9.47 -4.56 6.97
N GLU A 32 -9.90 -3.33 7.26
CA GLU A 32 -9.60 -2.19 6.40
C GLU A 32 -8.12 -1.84 6.51
N ILE A 33 -7.43 -1.77 5.37
CA ILE A 33 -6.01 -1.47 5.30
C ILE A 33 -5.85 -0.20 4.47
N ARG A 34 -5.31 0.85 5.08
CA ARG A 34 -5.10 2.16 4.45
C ARG A 34 -3.61 2.46 4.37
N LEU A 35 -3.18 3.05 3.26
CA LEU A 35 -1.82 3.55 3.08
C LEU A 35 -1.84 5.07 3.04
N LEU A 36 -0.96 5.69 3.82
CA LEU A 36 -0.79 7.14 3.89
C LEU A 36 0.61 7.52 3.43
N ARG A 37 0.71 8.50 2.53
CA ARG A 37 1.98 9.14 2.15
C ARG A 37 1.79 10.66 2.08
N GLY A 38 2.46 11.38 2.97
CA GLY A 38 2.21 12.80 3.16
C GLY A 38 0.74 13.03 3.53
N ALA A 39 0.03 13.84 2.73
CA ALA A 39 -1.39 14.11 2.92
C ALA A 39 -2.33 13.19 2.10
N ARG A 40 -1.79 12.28 1.28
CA ARG A 40 -2.59 11.39 0.43
C ARG A 40 -2.81 10.05 1.10
N GLU A 41 -4.05 9.59 1.08
CA GLU A 41 -4.44 8.30 1.64
C GLU A 41 -5.21 7.48 0.60
N VAL A 42 -4.93 6.18 0.55
CA VAL A 42 -5.58 5.24 -0.38
C VAL A 42 -5.93 3.93 0.31
N ASN A 43 -6.89 3.21 -0.26
CA ASN A 43 -7.18 1.83 0.11
C ASN A 43 -6.00 0.91 -0.31
N GLY A 44 -5.34 0.29 0.67
CA GLY A 44 -4.22 -0.62 0.46
C GLY A 44 -4.59 -1.92 -0.28
N LYS A 45 -5.88 -2.22 -0.43
CA LYS A 45 -6.40 -3.34 -1.22
C LYS A 45 -6.71 -2.97 -2.68
N SER A 46 -6.56 -1.71 -3.07
CA SER A 46 -6.80 -1.26 -4.45
C SER A 46 -5.48 -1.07 -5.19
N ILE A 47 -5.26 -1.87 -6.24
CA ILE A 47 -4.05 -1.75 -7.06
C ILE A 47 -3.92 -0.37 -7.70
N MET A 48 -5.03 0.19 -8.19
CA MET A 48 -5.03 1.54 -8.76
C MET A 48 -4.67 2.59 -7.72
N GLY A 49 -5.23 2.49 -6.50
CA GLY A 49 -4.92 3.40 -5.40
C GLY A 49 -3.45 3.36 -5.00
N VAL A 50 -2.88 2.16 -4.80
CA VAL A 50 -1.47 1.99 -4.44
C VAL A 50 -0.55 2.55 -5.53
N MET A 51 -0.85 2.31 -6.81
CA MET A 51 -0.04 2.81 -7.93
C MET A 51 -0.09 4.34 -8.08
N MET A 52 -1.18 4.99 -7.70
CA MET A 52 -1.33 6.46 -7.75
C MET A 52 -0.79 7.18 -6.50
N LEU A 53 -0.51 6.45 -5.42
CA LEU A 53 0.08 7.00 -4.18
C LEU A 53 1.60 7.21 -4.32
N ALA A 54 2.21 6.49 -5.26
CA ALA A 54 3.65 6.37 -5.42
C ALA A 54 4.31 7.56 -6.15
#